data_AF-A0A1C5ZHM0-F1
#
_entry.id   AF-A0A1C5ZHM0-F1
#
_cell.length_a   1.000
_cell.length_b   1.000
_cell.length_c   1.000
_cell.angle_alpha   90.00
_cell.angle_beta   90.00
_cell.angle_gamma   90.00
#
_symmetry.space_group_name_H-M   'P 1'
#
loop_
_entity.id
_entity.type
_entity.pdbx_description
1 polymer ?
#
loop_
_entity_poly.entity_id
_entity_poly.type
_entity_poly.pdbx_seq_one_letter_code
_entity_poly.pdbx_strand_id
1 'polypeptide(L)'
;MKDRINEIKSAIIEYCRENLNEQYKDISLDVLAKIEQKDGEILNSSRCDIWVASILNIVLEDAEMFKRKHPMYITKKAFSEKTGVSSKTIKGKSDILRALLDCEQEASAEVAATAETVENNIEALNAEEVKVDTKKELTEEETKSAKYKALMGLAHEDLPFEDRLDYFKQAMAVAEEMIVDRENTTNFWNNESARPYMIASQDLATLLINNKNYKEAREILELLIKMDEDDTQGNRFKLINLLIAKNDRKAVNELFAKFKNEDSAQWDYFKALYYFKNGNLYFAKSAIKDGVNKNKYIGLFLMQWTAALRMSGSVIDPVLYTEATYYYNENFALWKDTKGALKWLVNAVIK
;
A
#
# COMPACT_ATOMS: atom_id res chain seq x y z
N MET A 1 14.12 20.81 28.75
CA MET A 1 14.63 19.90 27.69
C MET A 1 13.73 18.68 27.47
N LYS A 2 13.48 17.82 28.47
CA LYS A 2 12.67 16.58 28.32
C LYS A 2 11.26 16.82 27.75
N ASP A 3 10.60 17.92 28.13
CA ASP A 3 9.25 18.21 27.64
C ASP A 3 9.22 18.55 26.13
N ARG A 4 10.20 19.32 25.64
CA ARG A 4 10.31 19.66 24.21
C ARG A 4 10.60 18.44 23.35
N ILE A 5 11.50 17.57 23.80
CA ILE A 5 11.88 16.36 23.06
C ILE A 5 10.69 15.39 23.00
N ASN A 6 9.93 15.27 24.09
CA ASN A 6 8.70 14.47 24.11
C ASN A 6 7.61 15.05 23.21
N GLU A 7 7.50 16.37 23.12
CA GLU A 7 6.58 17.06 22.20
C GLU A 7 6.93 16.76 20.73
N ILE A 8 8.21 16.93 20.35
CA ILE A 8 8.70 16.62 19.00
C ILE A 8 8.51 15.13 18.69
N LYS A 9 8.85 14.25 19.64
CA LYS A 9 8.65 12.80 19.53
C LYS A 9 7.19 12.46 19.26
N SER A 10 6.26 13.05 20.03
CA SER A 10 4.82 12.80 19.86
C SER A 10 4.33 13.26 18.49
N ALA A 11 4.76 14.46 18.05
CA ALA A 11 4.39 15.01 16.76
C ALA A 11 4.97 14.21 15.57
N ILE A 12 6.20 13.68 15.68
CA ILE A 12 6.76 12.75 14.68
C ILE A 12 5.94 11.46 14.62
N ILE A 13 5.58 10.89 15.77
CA ILE A 13 4.76 9.67 15.85
C ILE A 13 3.41 9.87 15.17
N GLU A 14 2.74 10.98 15.47
CA GLU A 14 1.45 11.33 14.88
C GLU A 14 1.57 11.56 13.37
N TYR A 15 2.56 12.36 12.93
CA TYR A 15 2.77 12.62 11.51
C TYR A 15 3.04 11.34 10.71
N CYS A 16 3.91 10.47 11.22
CA CYS A 16 4.24 9.22 10.54
C CYS A 16 3.07 8.23 10.54
N ARG A 17 2.26 8.20 11.61
CA ARG A 17 1.03 7.38 11.65
C ARG A 17 0.02 7.83 10.60
N GLU A 18 -0.13 9.13 10.41
CA GLU A 18 -1.13 9.69 9.49
C GLU A 18 -0.68 9.70 8.02
N ASN A 19 0.63 9.85 7.75
CA ASN A 19 1.12 10.18 6.42
C ASN A 19 2.25 9.28 5.92
N LEU A 20 2.95 8.57 6.80
CA LEU A 20 4.04 7.67 6.45
C LEU A 20 3.74 6.25 6.96
N ASN A 21 4.70 5.60 7.61
CA ASN A 21 4.54 4.28 8.21
C ASN A 21 5.44 4.13 9.46
N GLU A 22 5.35 2.97 10.11
CA GLU A 22 6.12 2.67 11.32
C GLU A 22 7.64 2.67 11.10
N GLN A 23 8.12 2.26 9.92
CA GLN A 23 9.55 2.30 9.61
C GLN A 23 10.08 3.73 9.60
N TYR A 24 9.41 4.66 8.92
CA TYR A 24 9.85 6.06 8.88
C TYR A 24 9.65 6.78 10.21
N LYS A 25 8.68 6.36 11.02
CA LYS A 25 8.57 6.77 12.42
C LYS A 25 9.83 6.36 13.20
N ASP A 26 10.22 5.09 13.16
CA ASP A 26 11.36 4.59 13.91
C ASP A 26 12.67 5.26 13.47
N ILE A 27 12.88 5.42 12.16
CA ILE A 27 14.05 6.14 11.62
C ILE A 27 14.05 7.61 12.06
N SER A 28 12.91 8.30 12.03
CA SER A 28 12.82 9.69 12.48
C SER A 28 13.06 9.84 13.98
N LEU A 29 12.65 8.85 14.79
CA LEU A 29 12.94 8.82 16.21
C LEU A 29 14.40 8.50 16.51
N ASP A 30 15.05 7.66 15.70
CA ASP A 30 16.50 7.41 15.79
C ASP A 30 17.29 8.69 15.46
N VAL A 31 16.90 9.42 14.41
CA VAL A 31 17.48 10.74 14.09
C VAL A 31 17.28 11.72 15.25
N LEU A 32 16.08 11.79 15.84
CA LEU A 32 15.83 12.63 17.02
C LEU A 32 16.71 12.23 18.21
N ALA A 33 16.87 10.93 18.48
CA ALA A 33 17.70 10.43 19.58
C ALA A 33 19.19 10.77 19.37
N LYS A 34 19.69 10.67 18.12
CA LYS A 34 21.04 11.10 17.77
C LYS A 34 21.25 12.60 17.95
N ILE A 35 20.24 13.41 17.59
CA ILE A 35 20.28 14.86 17.84
C ILE A 35 20.28 15.15 19.34
N GLU A 36 19.43 14.48 20.13
CA GLU A 36 19.39 14.62 21.59
C GLU A 36 20.74 14.29 22.23
N GLN A 37 21.43 13.24 21.75
CA GLN A 37 22.75 12.85 22.24
C GLN A 37 23.85 13.86 21.89
N LYS A 38 23.80 14.47 20.70
CA LYS A 38 24.83 15.43 20.25
C LYS A 38 24.61 16.84 20.78
N ASP A 39 23.41 17.38 20.58
CA ASP A 39 23.02 18.71 21.07
C ASP A 39 21.48 18.83 21.15
N GLY A 40 20.90 18.25 22.20
CA GLY A 40 19.45 18.34 22.41
C GLY A 40 18.90 19.75 22.70
N GLU A 41 19.75 20.71 23.09
CA GLU A 41 19.33 22.08 23.39
C GLU A 41 18.98 22.87 22.11
N ILE A 42 19.56 22.50 20.96
CA ILE A 42 19.26 23.14 19.68
C ILE A 42 17.75 23.13 19.35
N LEU A 43 17.04 22.08 19.81
CA LEU A 43 15.61 21.87 19.59
C LEU A 43 14.72 22.88 20.35
N ASN A 44 15.28 23.66 21.27
CA ASN A 44 14.56 24.73 21.96
C ASN A 44 14.62 26.07 21.22
N SER A 45 15.49 26.22 20.21
CA SER A 45 15.75 27.51 19.54
C SER A 45 14.70 27.92 18.50
N SER A 46 13.69 27.08 18.23
CA SER A 46 12.63 27.36 17.26
C SER A 46 11.35 26.60 17.63
N ARG A 47 10.24 26.89 16.93
CA ARG A 47 8.96 26.23 17.16
C ARG A 47 9.06 24.71 16.94
N CYS A 48 8.24 23.94 17.67
CA CYS A 48 8.21 22.48 17.62
C CYS A 48 8.00 21.94 16.19
N ASP A 49 6.99 22.47 15.50
CA ASP A 49 6.60 22.08 14.14
C ASP A 49 7.75 22.22 13.12
N ILE A 50 8.60 23.24 13.27
CA ILE A 50 9.77 23.45 12.43
C ILE A 50 10.78 22.31 12.63
N TRP A 51 11.05 21.90 13.87
CA TRP A 51 12.00 20.82 14.14
C TRP A 51 11.48 19.45 13.71
N VAL A 52 10.19 19.20 13.94
CA VAL A 52 9.50 18.00 13.44
C VAL A 52 9.63 17.91 11.92
N ALA A 53 9.27 18.97 11.19
CA ALA A 53 9.37 18.99 9.73
C ALA A 53 10.81 18.85 9.22
N SER A 54 11.79 19.39 9.94
CA SER A 54 13.21 19.33 9.56
C SER A 54 13.79 17.92 9.75
N ILE A 55 13.46 17.25 10.86
CA ILE A 55 13.86 15.86 11.11
C ILE A 55 13.23 14.93 10.07
N LEU A 56 11.93 15.09 9.83
CA LEU A 56 11.23 14.32 8.79
C LEU A 56 11.84 14.58 7.41
N ASN A 57 12.19 15.83 7.07
CA ASN A 57 12.82 16.15 5.78
C ASN A 57 14.15 15.43 5.56
N ILE A 58 14.98 15.27 6.60
CA ILE A 58 16.23 14.50 6.51
C ILE A 58 15.91 13.06 6.13
N VAL A 59 15.00 12.42 6.89
CA VAL A 59 14.61 11.02 6.65
C VAL A 59 14.00 10.85 5.26
N LEU A 60 13.16 11.79 4.81
CA LEU A 60 12.54 11.73 3.49
C LEU A 60 13.53 11.98 2.35
N GLU A 61 14.55 12.83 2.55
CA GLU A 61 15.61 13.03 1.57
C GLU A 61 16.55 11.82 1.49
N ASP A 62 16.93 11.24 2.63
CA ASP A 62 17.82 10.08 2.70
C ASP A 62 17.13 8.83 2.12
N ALA A 63 15.81 8.72 2.32
CA ALA A 63 14.98 7.69 1.66
C ALA A 63 14.67 8.02 0.20
N GLU A 64 15.14 9.15 -0.34
CA GLU A 64 14.85 9.62 -1.69
C GLU A 64 13.35 9.80 -2.01
N MET A 65 12.51 10.00 -0.99
CA MET A 65 11.04 10.10 -1.11
C MET A 65 10.57 11.34 -1.88
N PHE A 66 11.43 12.33 -2.08
CA PHE A 66 11.18 13.47 -2.97
C PHE A 66 11.52 13.19 -4.44
N LYS A 67 12.01 12.00 -4.79
CA LYS A 67 12.20 11.57 -6.18
C LYS A 67 10.95 10.86 -6.67
N ARG A 68 10.50 11.19 -7.88
CA ARG A 68 9.25 10.65 -8.49
C ARG A 68 9.18 9.13 -8.60
N LYS A 69 10.33 8.45 -8.50
CA LYS A 69 10.45 7.00 -8.57
C LYS A 69 10.23 6.30 -7.22
N HIS A 70 10.22 7.04 -6.10
CA HIS A 70 10.00 6.44 -4.79
C HIS A 70 8.52 6.01 -4.61
N PRO A 71 8.21 4.79 -4.13
CA PRO A 71 6.82 4.29 -3.99
C PRO A 71 5.91 5.18 -3.14
N MET A 72 6.48 5.89 -2.17
CA MET A 72 5.78 6.88 -1.33
C MET A 72 6.05 8.33 -1.77
N TYR A 73 6.29 8.57 -3.07
CA TYR A 73 6.69 9.87 -3.58
C TYR A 73 5.78 11.01 -3.10
N ILE A 74 6.40 12.04 -2.54
CA ILE A 74 5.75 13.30 -2.18
C ILE A 74 6.55 14.47 -2.76
N THR A 75 5.86 15.54 -3.14
CA THR A 75 6.55 16.77 -3.56
C THR A 75 7.00 17.57 -2.33
N LYS A 76 8.14 18.28 -2.42
CA LYS A 76 8.56 19.21 -1.35
C LYS A 76 7.51 20.28 -1.03
N LYS A 77 6.67 20.63 -2.02
CA LYS A 77 5.53 21.55 -1.87
C LYS A 77 4.42 20.93 -1.02
N ALA A 78 3.95 19.73 -1.37
CA ALA A 78 2.91 19.02 -0.63
C ALA A 78 3.35 18.70 0.82
N PHE A 79 4.63 18.34 1.02
CA PHE A 79 5.20 18.14 2.35
C PHE A 79 5.20 19.44 3.17
N SER A 80 5.57 20.57 2.56
CA SER A 80 5.55 21.89 3.19
C SER A 80 4.13 22.34 3.55
N GLU A 81 3.15 22.10 2.68
CA GLU A 81 1.73 22.38 2.94
C GLU A 81 1.20 21.50 4.08
N LYS A 82 1.55 20.21 4.10
CA LYS A 82 1.09 19.26 5.12
C LYS A 82 1.66 19.53 6.50
N THR A 83 2.91 20.00 6.58
CA THR A 83 3.57 20.35 7.85
C THR A 83 3.26 21.78 8.32
N GLY A 84 2.74 22.64 7.43
CA GLY A 84 2.51 24.06 7.73
C GLY A 84 3.79 24.89 7.84
N VAL A 85 4.95 24.34 7.42
CA VAL A 85 6.26 25.01 7.50
C VAL A 85 6.82 25.21 6.09
N SER A 86 7.35 26.40 5.79
CA SER A 86 7.86 26.71 4.44
C SER A 86 9.08 25.84 4.06
N SER A 87 9.17 25.44 2.78
CA SER A 87 10.29 24.63 2.27
C SER A 87 11.66 25.28 2.50
N LYS A 88 11.75 26.62 2.50
CA LYS A 88 13.00 27.35 2.78
C LYS A 88 13.43 27.18 4.24
N THR A 89 12.48 27.26 5.17
CA THR A 89 12.74 27.06 6.61
C THR A 89 13.12 25.62 6.92
N ILE A 90 12.41 24.66 6.34
CA ILE A 90 12.69 23.22 6.49
C ILE A 90 14.13 22.92 6.04
N LYS A 91 14.50 23.35 4.82
CA LYS A 91 15.85 23.12 4.29
C LYS A 91 16.94 23.71 5.20
N GLY A 92 16.81 24.98 5.59
CA GLY A 92 17.82 25.63 6.41
C GLY A 92 18.02 24.97 7.77
N LYS A 93 16.97 24.42 8.37
CA LYS A 93 17.03 23.72 9.66
C LYS A 93 17.50 22.27 9.51
N SER A 94 17.13 21.57 8.43
CA SER A 94 17.65 20.23 8.14
C SER A 94 19.16 20.25 7.85
N ASP A 95 19.66 21.28 7.17
CA ASP A 95 21.10 21.43 6.89
C ASP A 95 21.92 21.60 8.19
N ILE A 96 21.39 22.36 9.17
CA ILE A 96 22.00 22.51 10.50
C ILE A 96 22.05 21.17 11.24
N LEU A 97 20.96 20.40 11.19
CA LEU A 97 20.91 19.09 11.84
C LEU A 97 21.82 18.07 11.14
N ARG A 98 21.92 18.08 9.81
CA ARG A 98 22.87 17.23 9.09
C ARG A 98 24.31 17.55 9.46
N ALA A 99 24.69 18.84 9.51
CA ALA A 99 26.03 19.23 9.94
C ALA A 99 26.35 18.76 11.38
N LEU A 100 25.36 18.77 12.28
CA LEU A 100 25.50 18.21 13.63
C LEU A 100 25.70 16.68 13.61
N LEU A 101 24.97 15.98 12.75
CA LEU A 101 25.00 14.52 12.65
C LEU A 101 26.26 14.00 11.93
N ASP A 102 26.76 14.70 10.92
CA ASP A 102 27.89 14.31 10.08
C ASP A 102 29.27 14.49 10.74
N CYS A 103 29.36 15.08 11.94
CA CYS A 103 30.59 15.21 12.74
C CYS A 103 31.28 13.87 13.15
N GLU A 104 30.88 12.72 12.59
CA GLU A 104 31.47 11.39 12.86
C GLU A 104 32.13 10.71 11.64
N GLN A 105 32.15 11.32 10.45
CA GLN A 105 32.82 10.72 9.28
C GLN A 105 34.32 11.05 9.11
N GLU A 106 35.03 11.48 10.15
CA GLU A 106 36.51 11.61 10.09
C GLU A 106 37.28 10.47 10.80
N ALA A 107 36.61 9.46 11.38
CA ALA A 107 37.31 8.48 12.21
C ALA A 107 37.37 7.03 11.68
N SER A 108 36.90 6.70 10.45
CA SER A 108 36.93 5.28 10.01
C SER A 108 36.92 5.00 8.50
N ALA A 109 37.71 5.71 7.69
CA ALA A 109 38.08 5.22 6.35
C ALA A 109 39.34 5.90 5.78
N GLU A 110 40.45 5.85 6.50
CA GLU A 110 41.76 5.79 5.86
C GLU A 110 42.03 4.33 5.44
N VAL A 111 42.71 4.16 4.31
CA VAL A 111 43.23 2.92 3.70
C VAL A 111 42.30 2.21 2.68
N ALA A 112 42.27 2.75 1.45
CA ALA A 112 42.58 2.00 0.22
C ALA A 112 42.68 2.95 -1.00
N ALA A 113 43.88 3.49 -1.21
CA ALA A 113 44.41 3.94 -2.50
C ALA A 113 44.54 2.72 -3.46
N THR A 114 44.62 2.75 -4.80
CA THR A 114 44.94 3.75 -5.85
C THR A 114 44.80 3.06 -7.23
N ALA A 115 44.80 3.89 -8.30
CA ALA A 115 45.21 3.61 -9.71
C ALA A 115 44.19 2.94 -10.66
N GLU A 116 44.04 3.28 -11.95
CA GLU A 116 44.55 4.31 -12.89
C GLU A 116 43.67 4.18 -14.18
N THR A 117 43.12 5.27 -14.71
CA THR A 117 43.39 5.95 -16.01
C THR A 117 43.21 5.17 -17.34
N VAL A 118 42.54 5.84 -18.30
CA VAL A 118 42.86 6.10 -19.74
C VAL A 118 41.53 6.18 -20.54
N GLU A 119 41.00 7.37 -20.84
CA GLU A 119 41.27 8.26 -22.00
C GLU A 119 40.81 7.71 -23.37
N ASN A 120 39.80 8.33 -24.01
CA ASN A 120 40.05 9.20 -25.16
C ASN A 120 38.78 9.83 -25.79
N ASN A 121 39.01 11.04 -26.29
CA ASN A 121 38.09 12.02 -26.87
C ASN A 121 37.59 11.65 -28.27
N ILE A 122 36.41 12.17 -28.64
CA ILE A 122 36.19 12.80 -29.96
C ILE A 122 35.43 14.12 -29.75
N GLU A 123 35.99 15.17 -30.33
CA GLU A 123 35.59 16.57 -30.28
C GLU A 123 34.29 16.89 -31.02
N ALA A 124 33.64 17.92 -30.48
CA ALA A 124 32.90 19.02 -31.10
C ALA A 124 32.44 18.90 -32.56
N LEU A 125 31.16 19.23 -32.81
CA LEU A 125 30.78 20.54 -33.35
C LEU A 125 29.26 20.66 -33.59
N ASN A 126 28.76 21.82 -33.17
CA ASN A 126 27.67 22.62 -33.75
C ASN A 126 26.21 22.40 -33.33
N ALA A 127 25.66 23.56 -32.98
CA ALA A 127 24.32 23.88 -32.60
C ALA A 127 23.36 23.94 -33.80
N GLU A 128 22.10 23.67 -33.47
CA GLU A 128 20.87 24.19 -34.08
C GLU A 128 20.69 24.07 -35.60
N GLU A 129 19.84 23.13 -36.00
CA GLU A 129 18.73 23.45 -36.89
C GLU A 129 17.50 22.61 -36.53
N VAL A 130 16.40 23.32 -36.26
CA VAL A 130 15.08 22.76 -35.98
C VAL A 130 14.54 22.10 -37.25
N LYS A 131 14.32 20.78 -37.20
CA LYS A 131 13.33 20.09 -38.04
C LYS A 131 12.45 19.21 -37.17
N VAL A 132 11.18 19.62 -37.10
CA VAL A 132 10.07 18.78 -36.65
C VAL A 132 9.91 17.68 -37.69
N ASP A 133 10.18 16.44 -37.32
CA ASP A 133 9.67 15.28 -38.03
C ASP A 133 9.28 14.17 -37.04
N THR A 134 8.08 13.67 -37.26
CA THR A 134 7.32 12.71 -36.47
C THR A 134 7.80 11.28 -36.69
N LYS A 135 8.42 10.69 -35.66
CA LYS A 135 8.26 9.30 -35.16
C LYS A 135 9.47 8.96 -34.30
N LYS A 136 9.32 9.06 -32.97
CA LYS A 136 10.26 8.43 -32.04
C LYS A 136 10.03 6.92 -32.16
N GLU A 137 10.98 6.19 -32.75
CA GLU A 137 11.01 4.72 -32.64
C GLU A 137 11.02 4.38 -31.15
N LEU A 138 9.95 3.70 -30.71
CA LEU A 138 9.86 3.20 -29.34
C LEU A 138 10.89 2.08 -29.18
N THR A 139 11.56 2.01 -28.04
CA THR A 139 12.37 0.84 -27.72
C THR A 139 11.50 -0.42 -27.65
N GLU A 140 12.09 -1.61 -27.73
CA GLU A 140 11.35 -2.87 -27.60
C GLU A 140 10.56 -2.94 -26.28
N GLU A 141 11.16 -2.45 -25.19
CA GLU A 141 10.53 -2.37 -23.87
C GLU A 141 9.40 -1.32 -23.82
N GLU A 142 9.59 -0.14 -24.42
CA GLU A 142 8.54 0.87 -24.58
C GLU A 142 7.36 0.30 -25.42
N THR A 143 7.65 -0.54 -26.41
CA THR A 143 6.66 -1.23 -27.25
C THR A 143 5.88 -2.29 -26.47
N LYS A 144 6.56 -3.10 -25.65
CA LYS A 144 5.92 -4.09 -24.74
C LYS A 144 5.04 -3.40 -23.71
N SER A 145 5.51 -2.32 -23.10
CA SER A 145 4.72 -1.51 -22.15
C SER A 145 3.47 -0.91 -22.80
N ALA A 146 3.59 -0.38 -24.03
CA ALA A 146 2.45 0.14 -24.78
C ALA A 146 1.43 -0.96 -25.12
N LYS A 147 1.92 -2.13 -25.56
CA LYS A 147 1.07 -3.30 -25.86
C LYS A 147 0.32 -3.80 -24.62
N TYR A 148 1.00 -3.93 -23.48
CA TYR A 148 0.39 -4.28 -22.20
C TYR A 148 -0.76 -3.32 -21.85
N LYS A 149 -0.51 -2.00 -21.92
CA LYS A 149 -1.53 -0.99 -21.61
C LYS A 149 -2.73 -1.07 -22.53
N ALA A 150 -2.51 -1.28 -23.84
CA ALA A 150 -3.60 -1.43 -24.81
C ALA A 150 -4.47 -2.66 -24.51
N LEU A 151 -3.84 -3.81 -24.23
CA LEU A 151 -4.54 -5.05 -23.89
C LEU A 151 -5.32 -4.91 -22.58
N MET A 152 -4.71 -4.32 -21.55
CA MET A 152 -5.40 -4.04 -20.28
C MET A 152 -6.58 -3.09 -20.47
N GLY A 153 -6.46 -2.08 -21.33
CA GLY A 153 -7.57 -1.20 -21.69
C GLY A 153 -8.74 -1.98 -22.28
N LEU A 154 -8.48 -2.80 -23.32
CA LEU A 154 -9.49 -3.65 -23.96
C LEU A 154 -10.12 -4.65 -22.99
N ALA A 155 -9.33 -5.25 -22.09
CA ALA A 155 -9.84 -6.21 -21.10
C ALA A 155 -10.81 -5.59 -20.08
N HIS A 156 -10.72 -4.28 -19.86
CA HIS A 156 -11.58 -3.51 -18.96
C HIS A 156 -12.80 -2.88 -19.64
N GLU A 157 -12.90 -2.94 -20.96
CA GLU A 157 -14.10 -2.56 -21.69
C GLU A 157 -15.26 -3.52 -21.40
N ASP A 158 -16.48 -3.06 -21.67
CA ASP A 158 -17.70 -3.87 -21.56
C ASP A 158 -17.83 -4.84 -22.75
N LEU A 159 -16.97 -5.86 -22.75
CA LEU A 159 -16.89 -6.90 -23.77
C LEU A 159 -17.37 -8.25 -23.23
N PRO A 160 -17.74 -9.20 -24.13
CA PRO A 160 -18.01 -10.58 -23.76
C PRO A 160 -16.90 -11.20 -22.90
N PHE A 161 -17.28 -12.11 -22.00
CA PHE A 161 -16.35 -12.75 -21.05
C PHE A 161 -15.12 -13.36 -21.74
N GLU A 162 -15.32 -14.09 -22.84
CA GLU A 162 -14.22 -14.77 -23.55
C GLU A 162 -13.21 -13.78 -24.14
N ASP A 163 -13.67 -12.64 -24.68
CA ASP A 163 -12.79 -11.62 -25.25
C ASP A 163 -11.96 -10.96 -24.14
N ARG A 164 -12.60 -10.62 -23.01
CA ARG A 164 -11.90 -10.04 -21.85
C ARG A 164 -10.89 -11.02 -21.25
N LEU A 165 -11.27 -12.28 -21.14
CA LEU A 165 -10.41 -13.36 -20.67
C LEU A 165 -9.16 -13.49 -21.54
N ASP A 166 -9.34 -13.48 -22.86
CA ASP A 166 -8.23 -13.55 -23.81
C ASP A 166 -7.32 -12.32 -23.70
N TYR A 167 -7.88 -11.10 -23.66
CA TYR A 167 -7.07 -9.89 -23.49
C TYR A 167 -6.29 -9.85 -22.18
N PHE A 168 -6.87 -10.30 -21.05
CA PHE A 168 -6.11 -10.43 -19.81
C PHE A 168 -4.99 -11.45 -19.90
N LYS A 169 -5.23 -12.62 -20.52
CA LYS A 169 -4.19 -13.65 -20.73
C LYS A 169 -3.07 -13.13 -21.61
N GLN A 170 -3.39 -12.42 -22.69
CA GLN A 170 -2.38 -11.78 -23.53
C GLN A 170 -1.61 -10.68 -22.79
N ALA A 171 -2.30 -9.85 -21.99
CA ALA A 171 -1.68 -8.81 -21.17
C ALA A 171 -0.72 -9.41 -20.14
N MET A 172 -1.12 -10.49 -19.47
CA MET A 172 -0.26 -11.26 -18.56
C MET A 172 0.97 -11.81 -19.28
N ALA A 173 0.82 -12.41 -20.48
CA ALA A 173 1.95 -12.94 -21.23
C ALA A 173 2.96 -11.84 -21.61
N VAL A 174 2.48 -10.70 -22.11
CA VAL A 174 3.35 -9.55 -22.41
C VAL A 174 4.01 -9.01 -21.15
N ALA A 175 3.27 -8.91 -20.04
CA ALA A 175 3.81 -8.47 -18.76
C ALA A 175 4.84 -9.45 -18.20
N GLU A 176 4.68 -10.75 -18.45
CA GLU A 176 5.64 -11.77 -18.05
C GLU A 176 6.98 -11.58 -18.77
N GLU A 177 6.95 -11.30 -20.08
CA GLU A 177 8.15 -11.01 -20.87
C GLU A 177 8.87 -9.73 -20.42
N MET A 178 8.17 -8.82 -19.74
CA MET A 178 8.74 -7.59 -19.20
C MET A 178 9.47 -7.82 -17.86
N ILE A 179 9.30 -8.97 -17.20
CA ILE A 179 9.89 -9.21 -15.88
C ILE A 179 11.40 -9.42 -15.99
N VAL A 180 12.15 -8.51 -15.36
CA VAL A 180 13.60 -8.58 -15.18
C VAL A 180 13.91 -9.28 -13.85
N ASP A 181 15.02 -10.04 -13.78
CA ASP A 181 15.54 -10.67 -12.54
C ASP A 181 14.57 -11.64 -11.83
N ARG A 182 13.91 -12.51 -12.59
CA ARG A 182 12.95 -13.52 -12.09
C ARG A 182 13.52 -14.40 -10.97
N GLU A 183 14.81 -14.77 -11.04
CA GLU A 183 15.44 -15.73 -10.13
C GLU A 183 15.86 -15.12 -8.77
N ASN A 184 16.02 -13.80 -8.70
CA ASN A 184 16.50 -13.09 -7.50
C ASN A 184 15.38 -12.32 -6.77
N THR A 185 14.13 -12.51 -7.18
CA THR A 185 13.01 -11.75 -6.64
C THR A 185 12.37 -12.52 -5.47
N THR A 186 12.69 -12.14 -4.23
CA THR A 186 12.09 -12.71 -3.01
C THR A 186 10.65 -12.23 -2.77
N ASN A 187 10.27 -11.06 -3.29
CA ASN A 187 8.91 -10.54 -3.32
C ASN A 187 8.67 -9.85 -4.68
N PHE A 188 7.77 -10.40 -5.50
CA PHE A 188 7.50 -9.91 -6.85
C PHE A 188 6.91 -8.50 -6.86
N TRP A 189 6.20 -8.08 -5.82
CA TRP A 189 5.63 -6.74 -5.78
C TRP A 189 6.70 -5.64 -5.66
N ASN A 190 7.84 -5.96 -5.04
CA ASN A 190 8.98 -5.05 -4.93
C ASN A 190 9.75 -4.91 -6.25
N ASN A 191 9.58 -5.87 -7.18
CA ASN A 191 10.10 -5.79 -8.53
C ASN A 191 9.11 -5.03 -9.43
N GLU A 192 9.45 -3.78 -9.79
CA GLU A 192 8.56 -2.94 -10.59
C GLU A 192 8.19 -3.56 -11.95
N SER A 193 9.11 -4.33 -12.53
CA SER A 193 8.90 -5.00 -13.82
C SER A 193 7.88 -6.16 -13.72
N ALA A 194 7.67 -6.71 -12.52
CA ALA A 194 6.69 -7.77 -12.25
C ALA A 194 5.28 -7.26 -11.90
N ARG A 195 5.15 -6.01 -11.45
CA ARG A 195 3.85 -5.43 -11.08
C ARG A 195 2.80 -5.53 -12.19
N PRO A 196 3.10 -5.27 -13.48
CA PRO A 196 2.13 -5.44 -14.57
C PRO A 196 1.53 -6.85 -14.61
N TYR A 197 2.34 -7.89 -14.39
CA TYR A 197 1.87 -9.28 -14.38
C TYR A 197 0.94 -9.53 -13.20
N MET A 198 1.33 -9.06 -12.02
CA MET A 198 0.55 -9.23 -10.79
C MET A 198 -0.80 -8.48 -10.84
N ILE A 199 -0.82 -7.28 -11.43
CA ILE A 199 -2.05 -6.50 -11.64
C ILE A 199 -2.99 -7.22 -12.60
N ALA A 200 -2.49 -7.58 -13.79
CA ALA A 200 -3.30 -8.30 -14.78
C ALA A 200 -3.83 -9.64 -14.25
N SER A 201 -3.03 -10.33 -13.43
CA SER A 201 -3.45 -11.57 -12.75
C SER A 201 -4.59 -11.34 -11.76
N GLN A 202 -4.52 -10.27 -10.95
CA GLN A 202 -5.58 -9.95 -9.99
C GLN A 202 -6.89 -9.56 -10.70
N ASP A 203 -6.80 -8.80 -11.78
CA ASP A 203 -7.96 -8.40 -12.58
C ASP A 203 -8.58 -9.62 -13.28
N LEU A 204 -7.75 -10.53 -13.80
CA LEU A 204 -8.20 -11.81 -14.34
C LEU A 204 -8.91 -12.66 -13.27
N ALA A 205 -8.35 -12.77 -12.06
CA ALA A 205 -8.99 -13.49 -10.97
C ALA A 205 -10.37 -12.89 -10.63
N THR A 206 -10.50 -11.56 -10.66
CA THR A 206 -11.77 -10.86 -10.45
C THR A 206 -12.78 -11.18 -11.57
N LEU A 207 -12.35 -11.15 -12.84
CA LEU A 207 -13.19 -11.55 -13.97
C LEU A 207 -13.69 -12.99 -13.83
N LEU A 208 -12.82 -13.92 -13.44
CA LEU A 208 -13.15 -15.33 -13.24
C LEU A 208 -14.13 -15.53 -12.08
N ILE A 209 -13.98 -14.81 -10.96
CA ILE A 209 -14.92 -14.83 -9.85
C ILE A 209 -16.32 -14.39 -10.31
N ASN A 210 -16.39 -13.30 -11.08
CA ASN A 210 -17.66 -12.76 -11.59
C ASN A 210 -18.36 -13.75 -12.54
N ASN A 211 -17.58 -14.52 -13.31
CA ASN A 211 -18.10 -15.60 -14.16
C ASN A 211 -18.27 -16.94 -13.43
N LYS A 212 -18.10 -16.98 -12.10
CA LYS A 212 -18.21 -18.18 -11.25
C LYS A 212 -17.18 -19.27 -11.54
N ASN A 213 -16.08 -18.95 -12.23
CA ASN A 213 -14.93 -19.81 -12.47
C ASN A 213 -14.00 -19.84 -11.24
N TYR A 214 -14.54 -20.30 -10.12
CA TYR A 214 -13.89 -20.21 -8.81
C TYR A 214 -12.61 -21.05 -8.68
N LYS A 215 -12.48 -22.12 -9.46
CA LYS A 215 -11.28 -22.98 -9.38
C LYS A 215 -10.04 -22.23 -9.88
N GLU A 216 -10.10 -21.72 -11.10
CA GLU A 216 -9.00 -20.98 -11.73
C GLU A 216 -8.73 -19.67 -10.97
N ALA A 217 -9.77 -18.96 -10.52
CA ALA A 217 -9.59 -17.76 -9.70
C ALA A 217 -8.85 -18.05 -8.38
N ARG A 218 -9.17 -19.17 -7.71
CA ARG A 218 -8.47 -19.58 -6.49
C ARG A 218 -6.99 -19.83 -6.77
N GLU A 219 -6.68 -20.57 -7.84
CA GLU A 219 -5.29 -20.89 -8.22
C GLU A 219 -4.47 -19.62 -8.46
N ILE A 220 -5.05 -18.62 -9.13
CA ILE A 220 -4.40 -17.31 -9.36
C ILE A 220 -4.19 -16.54 -8.05
N LEU A 221 -5.20 -16.47 -7.18
CA LEU A 221 -5.08 -15.76 -5.90
C LEU A 221 -4.04 -16.41 -4.96
N GLU A 222 -3.99 -17.74 -4.92
CA GLU A 222 -2.98 -18.48 -4.16
C GLU A 222 -1.58 -18.25 -4.73
N LEU A 223 -1.45 -18.20 -6.06
CA LEU A 223 -0.19 -17.84 -6.72
C LEU A 223 0.25 -16.41 -6.36
N LEU A 224 -0.65 -15.44 -6.42
CA LEU A 224 -0.33 -14.04 -6.09
C LEU A 224 0.16 -13.88 -4.64
N ILE A 225 -0.49 -14.57 -3.68
CA ILE A 225 -0.07 -14.57 -2.26
C ILE A 225 1.27 -15.31 -2.05
N LYS A 226 1.64 -16.23 -2.95
CA LYS A 226 2.95 -16.87 -2.94
C LYS A 226 4.03 -15.96 -3.54
N MET A 227 3.67 -15.17 -4.54
CA MET A 227 4.56 -14.21 -5.19
C MET A 227 4.86 -12.98 -4.33
N ASP A 228 3.91 -12.58 -3.49
CA ASP A 228 4.03 -11.50 -2.51
C ASP A 228 3.41 -11.95 -1.18
N GLU A 229 4.27 -12.37 -0.24
CA GLU A 229 3.82 -12.89 1.07
C GLU A 229 3.17 -11.82 1.96
N ASP A 230 3.53 -10.55 1.75
CA ASP A 230 2.91 -9.40 2.43
C ASP A 230 1.50 -9.13 1.89
N ASP A 231 1.15 -9.73 0.74
CA ASP A 231 -0.12 -9.59 0.04
C ASP A 231 -0.51 -8.11 -0.12
N THR A 232 0.39 -7.34 -0.71
CA THR A 232 0.28 -5.89 -0.90
C THR A 232 -0.98 -5.52 -1.69
N GLN A 233 -1.38 -6.38 -2.64
CA GLN A 233 -2.59 -6.19 -3.42
C GLN A 233 -3.89 -6.60 -2.71
N GLY A 234 -3.82 -7.20 -1.50
CA GLY A 234 -5.01 -7.58 -0.73
C GLY A 234 -5.76 -8.79 -1.28
N ASN A 235 -5.10 -9.71 -1.98
CA ASN A 235 -5.69 -10.93 -2.53
C ASN A 235 -6.29 -11.84 -1.45
N ARG A 236 -5.80 -11.76 -0.21
CA ARG A 236 -6.32 -12.51 0.94
C ARG A 236 -7.82 -12.28 1.17
N PHE A 237 -8.33 -11.07 0.89
CA PHE A 237 -9.75 -10.74 1.09
C PHE A 237 -10.66 -11.40 0.05
N LYS A 238 -10.22 -11.48 -1.21
CA LYS A 238 -10.95 -12.21 -2.27
C LYS A 238 -10.85 -13.73 -2.04
N LEU A 239 -9.67 -14.22 -1.66
CA LEU A 239 -9.45 -15.64 -1.39
C LEU A 239 -10.30 -16.14 -0.21
N ILE A 240 -10.28 -15.43 0.93
CA ILE A 240 -11.05 -15.87 2.11
C ILE A 240 -12.56 -15.92 1.83
N ASN A 241 -13.11 -14.97 1.06
CA ASN A 241 -14.51 -15.00 0.63
C ASN A 241 -14.81 -16.30 -0.13
N LEU A 242 -14.01 -16.64 -1.15
CA LEU A 242 -14.17 -17.84 -1.96
C LEU A 242 -14.10 -19.11 -1.11
N LEU A 243 -13.13 -19.19 -0.21
CA LEU A 243 -12.93 -20.35 0.65
C LEU A 243 -14.11 -20.54 1.63
N ILE A 244 -14.63 -19.45 2.22
CA ILE A 244 -15.82 -19.50 3.07
C ILE A 244 -17.05 -19.92 2.25
N ALA A 245 -17.21 -19.43 1.02
CA ALA A 245 -18.32 -19.81 0.14
C ALA A 245 -18.36 -21.33 -0.08
N LYS A 246 -17.19 -21.92 -0.40
CA LYS A 246 -17.02 -23.37 -0.61
C LYS A 246 -16.95 -24.19 0.68
N ASN A 247 -16.92 -23.55 1.83
CA ASN A 247 -16.78 -24.18 3.14
C ASN A 247 -15.52 -25.06 3.26
N ASP A 248 -14.42 -24.65 2.62
CA ASP A 248 -13.13 -25.31 2.73
C ASP A 248 -12.46 -24.94 4.06
N ARG A 249 -12.90 -25.61 5.12
CA ARG A 249 -12.49 -25.31 6.51
C ARG A 249 -10.98 -25.36 6.71
N LYS A 250 -10.30 -26.30 6.03
CA LYS A 250 -8.85 -26.44 6.13
C LYS A 250 -8.17 -25.20 5.56
N ALA A 251 -8.47 -24.86 4.31
CA ALA A 251 -7.87 -23.70 3.66
C ALA A 251 -8.20 -22.37 4.35
N VAL A 252 -9.44 -22.21 4.85
CA VAL A 252 -9.83 -21.03 5.65
C VAL A 252 -8.95 -20.88 6.89
N ASN A 253 -8.77 -21.96 7.67
CA ASN A 253 -7.98 -21.89 8.89
C ASN A 253 -6.49 -21.70 8.61
N GLU A 254 -5.96 -22.30 7.53
CA GLU A 254 -4.59 -22.07 7.06
C GLU A 254 -4.38 -20.60 6.68
N LEU A 255 -5.32 -20.00 5.96
CA LEU A 255 -5.25 -18.59 5.57
C LEU A 255 -5.35 -17.65 6.78
N PHE A 256 -6.23 -17.93 7.76
CA PHE A 256 -6.26 -17.19 9.02
C PHE A 256 -4.97 -17.33 9.82
N ALA A 257 -4.32 -18.49 9.80
CA ALA A 257 -3.04 -18.68 10.48
C ALA A 257 -1.90 -17.92 9.77
N LYS A 258 -1.87 -17.91 8.43
CA LYS A 258 -0.91 -17.14 7.65
C LYS A 258 -1.04 -15.64 7.94
N PHE A 259 -2.26 -15.11 7.94
CA PHE A 259 -2.55 -13.70 8.24
C PHE A 259 -3.07 -13.51 9.68
N LYS A 260 -2.38 -14.10 10.66
CA LYS A 260 -2.79 -14.03 12.08
C LYS A 260 -2.75 -12.61 12.68
N ASN A 261 -1.91 -11.74 12.12
CA ASN A 261 -1.73 -10.35 12.55
C ASN A 261 -2.63 -9.37 11.79
N GLU A 262 -3.46 -9.84 10.85
CA GLU A 262 -4.42 -9.00 10.14
C GLU A 262 -5.53 -8.57 11.10
N ASP A 263 -5.59 -7.26 11.36
CA ASP A 263 -6.45 -6.64 12.37
C ASP A 263 -7.55 -5.73 11.77
N SER A 264 -7.77 -5.76 10.46
CA SER A 264 -8.85 -4.99 9.83
C SER A 264 -10.24 -5.45 10.26
N ALA A 265 -11.20 -4.52 10.20
CA ALA A 265 -12.61 -4.84 10.44
C ALA A 265 -13.11 -5.91 9.47
N GLN A 266 -12.73 -5.82 8.19
CA GLN A 266 -13.10 -6.80 7.17
C GLN A 266 -12.73 -8.23 7.57
N TRP A 267 -11.52 -8.43 8.09
CA TRP A 267 -11.05 -9.74 8.54
C TRP A 267 -11.88 -10.30 9.69
N ASP A 268 -12.29 -9.45 10.64
CA ASP A 268 -13.18 -9.83 11.73
C ASP A 268 -14.60 -10.20 11.25
N TYR A 269 -15.13 -9.50 10.24
CA TYR A 269 -16.39 -9.90 9.61
C TYR A 269 -16.28 -11.24 8.87
N PHE A 270 -15.14 -11.54 8.22
CA PHE A 270 -14.89 -12.86 7.63
C PHE A 270 -14.84 -13.98 8.71
N LYS A 271 -14.10 -13.76 9.80
CA LYS A 271 -14.05 -14.68 10.94
C LYS A 271 -15.45 -14.90 11.52
N ALA A 272 -16.21 -13.83 11.74
CA ALA A 272 -17.57 -13.87 12.26
C ALA A 272 -18.48 -14.75 11.40
N LEU A 273 -18.49 -14.51 10.08
CA LEU A 273 -19.30 -15.29 9.14
C LEU A 273 -18.87 -16.76 9.09
N TYR A 274 -17.57 -17.03 9.03
CA TYR A 274 -17.04 -18.40 9.02
C TYR A 274 -17.43 -19.18 10.28
N TYR A 275 -17.23 -18.59 11.46
CA TYR A 275 -17.58 -19.23 12.73
C TYR A 275 -19.09 -19.44 12.85
N PHE A 276 -19.89 -18.45 12.45
CA PHE A 276 -21.35 -18.57 12.43
C PHE A 276 -21.80 -19.72 11.52
N LYS A 277 -21.29 -19.77 10.29
CA LYS A 277 -21.60 -20.80 9.29
C LYS A 277 -21.28 -22.21 9.80
N ASN A 278 -20.26 -22.34 10.65
CA ASN A 278 -19.82 -23.60 11.25
C ASN A 278 -20.41 -23.87 12.66
N GLY A 279 -21.41 -23.10 13.09
CA GLY A 279 -22.11 -23.30 14.37
C GLY A 279 -21.34 -22.84 15.60
N ASN A 280 -20.19 -22.21 15.43
CA ASN A 280 -19.34 -21.75 16.53
C ASN A 280 -19.74 -20.34 17.00
N LEU A 281 -20.89 -20.25 17.67
CA LEU A 281 -21.49 -18.96 18.04
C LEU A 281 -20.68 -18.15 19.04
N TYR A 282 -19.86 -18.78 19.88
CA TYR A 282 -19.02 -18.07 20.85
C TYR A 282 -17.97 -17.22 20.12
N PHE A 283 -17.17 -17.84 19.24
CA PHE A 283 -16.16 -17.13 18.46
C PHE A 283 -16.77 -16.19 17.43
N ALA A 284 -17.93 -16.56 16.83
CA ALA A 284 -18.65 -15.67 15.92
C ALA A 284 -19.06 -14.37 16.60
N LYS A 285 -19.59 -14.44 17.83
CA LYS A 285 -19.98 -13.27 18.63
C LYS A 285 -18.79 -12.42 19.05
N SER A 286 -17.65 -13.03 19.37
CA SER A 286 -16.43 -12.29 19.67
C SER A 286 -15.96 -11.51 18.45
N ALA A 287 -15.78 -12.19 17.31
CA ALA A 287 -15.28 -11.58 16.08
C ALA A 287 -16.20 -10.45 15.58
N ILE A 288 -17.53 -10.64 15.61
CA ILE A 288 -18.42 -9.57 15.15
C ILE A 288 -18.40 -8.34 16.05
N LYS A 289 -18.20 -8.52 17.36
CA LYS A 289 -18.05 -7.40 18.30
C LYS A 289 -16.80 -6.58 17.95
N ASP A 290 -15.68 -7.25 17.69
CA ASP A 290 -14.42 -6.59 17.33
C ASP A 290 -14.54 -5.86 15.99
N GLY A 291 -15.13 -6.52 14.98
CA GLY A 291 -15.38 -5.92 13.67
C GLY A 291 -16.31 -4.69 13.73
N VAL A 292 -17.38 -4.72 14.53
CA VAL A 292 -18.29 -3.57 14.71
C VAL A 292 -17.60 -2.41 15.42
N ASN A 293 -16.76 -2.69 16.42
CA ASN A 293 -16.01 -1.66 17.14
C ASN A 293 -15.03 -0.92 16.22
N LYS A 294 -14.38 -1.65 15.30
CA LYS A 294 -13.46 -1.08 14.31
C LYS A 294 -14.20 -0.35 13.19
N ASN A 295 -15.23 -0.97 12.62
CA ASN A 295 -16.04 -0.38 11.57
C ASN A 295 -17.50 -0.85 11.62
N LYS A 296 -18.34 -0.06 12.29
CA LYS A 296 -19.79 -0.29 12.39
C LYS A 296 -20.51 -0.17 11.05
N TYR A 297 -19.95 0.57 10.08
CA TYR A 297 -20.62 0.81 8.81
C TYR A 297 -20.76 -0.48 8.01
N ILE A 298 -19.80 -1.42 8.08
CA ILE A 298 -19.89 -2.72 7.40
C ILE A 298 -21.20 -3.43 7.79
N GLY A 299 -21.48 -3.54 9.09
CA GLY A 299 -22.71 -4.14 9.60
C GLY A 299 -23.96 -3.39 9.11
N LEU A 300 -23.95 -2.05 9.14
CA LEU A 300 -25.05 -1.23 8.65
C LEU A 300 -25.32 -1.42 7.15
N PHE A 301 -24.27 -1.56 6.33
CA PHE A 301 -24.39 -1.88 4.91
C PHE A 301 -24.98 -3.27 4.70
N LEU A 302 -24.47 -4.30 5.38
CA LEU A 302 -24.99 -5.67 5.30
C LEU A 302 -26.46 -5.76 5.73
N MET A 303 -26.88 -4.97 6.72
CA MET A 303 -28.29 -4.85 7.15
C MET A 303 -29.14 -3.97 6.22
N GLN A 304 -28.54 -3.31 5.23
CA GLN A 304 -29.17 -2.34 4.33
C GLN A 304 -29.81 -1.14 5.06
N TRP A 305 -29.20 -0.69 6.16
CA TRP A 305 -29.66 0.41 6.99
C TRP A 305 -28.98 1.76 6.69
N THR A 306 -28.32 1.86 5.54
CA THR A 306 -27.54 3.04 5.14
C THR A 306 -28.39 4.30 4.98
N ALA A 307 -29.66 4.17 4.57
CA ALA A 307 -30.59 5.29 4.49
C ALA A 307 -30.88 5.90 5.87
N ALA A 308 -31.12 5.05 6.88
CA ALA A 308 -31.35 5.51 8.25
C ALA A 308 -30.12 6.23 8.83
N LEU A 309 -28.92 5.72 8.55
CA LEU A 309 -27.66 6.38 8.94
C LEU A 309 -27.51 7.76 8.29
N ARG A 310 -27.81 7.90 6.99
CA ARG A 310 -27.73 9.20 6.30
C ARG A 310 -28.74 10.20 6.85
N MET A 311 -29.94 9.73 7.21
CA MET A 311 -31.01 10.56 7.76
C MET A 311 -30.81 10.92 9.25
N SER A 312 -29.94 10.22 9.99
CA SER A 312 -29.72 10.49 11.41
C SER A 312 -28.95 11.78 11.69
N GLY A 313 -28.38 12.43 10.66
CA GLY A 313 -27.53 13.62 10.81
C GLY A 313 -26.19 13.34 11.48
N SER A 314 -25.82 12.07 11.65
CA SER A 314 -24.54 11.68 12.25
C SER A 314 -23.38 12.03 11.31
N VAL A 315 -22.29 12.55 11.86
CA VAL A 315 -21.04 12.76 11.10
C VAL A 315 -20.52 11.39 10.64
N ILE A 316 -20.33 11.24 9.33
CA ILE A 316 -19.83 10.01 8.71
C ILE A 316 -18.32 10.13 8.55
N ASP A 317 -17.59 9.13 9.04
CA ASP A 317 -16.18 8.97 8.75
C ASP A 317 -16.01 8.46 7.31
N PRO A 318 -15.41 9.23 6.40
CA PRO A 318 -15.34 8.88 4.99
C PRO A 318 -14.45 7.67 4.70
N VAL A 319 -13.42 7.41 5.52
CA VAL A 319 -12.48 6.29 5.32
C VAL A 319 -13.18 4.99 5.68
N LEU A 320 -13.76 4.93 6.88
CA LEU A 320 -14.50 3.75 7.34
C LEU A 320 -15.74 3.48 6.47
N TYR A 321 -16.39 4.53 5.97
CA TYR A 321 -17.53 4.39 5.06
C TYR A 321 -17.13 3.81 3.70
N THR A 322 -15.98 4.21 3.17
CA THR A 322 -15.43 3.68 1.90
C THR A 322 -15.05 2.22 2.06
N GLU A 323 -14.37 1.86 3.16
CA GLU A 323 -14.06 0.47 3.49
C GLU A 323 -15.33 -0.39 3.56
N ALA A 324 -16.37 0.11 4.21
CA ALA A 324 -17.64 -0.60 4.34
C ALA A 324 -18.35 -0.79 3.00
N THR A 325 -18.28 0.20 2.12
CA THR A 325 -18.83 0.12 0.76
C THR A 325 -18.10 -0.95 -0.04
N TYR A 326 -16.77 -0.98 0.01
CA TYR A 326 -15.96 -2.00 -0.64
C TYR A 326 -16.30 -3.41 -0.13
N TYR A 327 -16.30 -3.61 1.20
CA TYR A 327 -16.63 -4.91 1.78
C TYR A 327 -18.04 -5.36 1.37
N TYR A 328 -19.04 -4.47 1.42
CA TYR A 328 -20.40 -4.81 1.05
C TYR A 328 -20.50 -5.28 -0.40
N ASN A 329 -19.92 -4.54 -1.34
CA ASN A 329 -19.98 -4.85 -2.77
C ASN A 329 -19.36 -6.22 -3.07
N GLU A 330 -18.24 -6.56 -2.43
CA GLU A 330 -17.52 -7.81 -2.67
C GLU A 330 -18.14 -9.02 -1.93
N ASN A 331 -18.81 -8.80 -0.79
CA ASN A 331 -19.11 -9.89 0.15
C ASN A 331 -20.60 -10.07 0.48
N PHE A 332 -21.49 -9.15 0.09
CA PHE A 332 -22.91 -9.25 0.47
C PHE A 332 -23.58 -10.54 -0.01
N ALA A 333 -23.25 -11.01 -1.22
CA ALA A 333 -23.78 -12.27 -1.76
C ALA A 333 -23.46 -13.45 -0.84
N LEU A 334 -22.22 -13.53 -0.33
CA LEU A 334 -21.79 -14.59 0.58
C LEU A 334 -22.57 -14.58 1.91
N TRP A 335 -22.82 -13.39 2.47
CA TRP A 335 -23.65 -13.24 3.67
C TRP A 335 -25.11 -13.63 3.42
N LYS A 336 -25.66 -13.24 2.26
CA LYS A 336 -27.03 -13.56 1.85
C LYS A 336 -27.22 -15.07 1.64
N ASP A 337 -26.26 -15.74 1.02
CA ASP A 337 -26.30 -17.17 0.71
C ASP A 337 -26.03 -18.04 1.95
N THR A 338 -25.41 -17.47 3.00
CA THR A 338 -25.22 -18.16 4.27
C THR A 338 -26.51 -18.12 5.09
N LYS A 339 -27.23 -19.24 5.13
CA LYS A 339 -28.53 -19.38 5.80
C LYS A 339 -28.53 -18.79 7.22
N GLY A 340 -29.35 -17.76 7.41
CA GLY A 340 -29.57 -17.12 8.70
C GLY A 340 -28.49 -16.10 9.13
N ALA A 341 -27.43 -15.90 8.36
CA ALA A 341 -26.32 -15.02 8.76
C ALA A 341 -26.74 -13.56 8.89
N LEU A 342 -27.50 -13.01 7.93
CA LEU A 342 -28.00 -11.63 8.01
C LEU A 342 -28.95 -11.42 9.20
N LYS A 343 -29.85 -12.38 9.47
CA LYS A 343 -30.75 -12.32 10.65
C LYS A 343 -29.95 -12.39 11.95
N TRP A 344 -28.92 -13.24 11.99
CA TRP A 344 -28.04 -13.33 13.14
C TRP A 344 -27.25 -12.04 13.37
N LEU A 345 -26.73 -11.43 12.31
CA LEU A 345 -26.00 -10.17 12.37
C LEU A 345 -26.84 -9.06 13.01
N VAL A 346 -28.09 -8.90 12.56
CA VAL A 346 -29.05 -7.93 13.12
C VAL A 346 -29.17 -8.10 14.65
N ASN A 347 -29.36 -9.33 15.13
CA ASN A 347 -29.48 -9.62 16.56
C ASN A 347 -28.16 -9.48 17.34
N ALA A 348 -27.02 -9.62 16.67
CA ALA A 348 -25.71 -9.51 17.29
C ALA A 348 -25.26 -8.04 17.44
N VAL A 349 -25.71 -7.16 16.55
CA VAL A 349 -25.31 -5.74 16.50
C VAL A 349 -26.32 -4.84 17.22
N ILE A 350 -27.62 -5.15 17.18
CA ILE A 350 -28.65 -4.40 17.91
C ILE A 350 -28.74 -4.96 19.32
N LYS A 351 -28.18 -4.25 20.29
CA LYS A 351 -28.45 -4.45 21.71
C LYS A 351 -28.83 -3.14 22.36
#